data_AF-A0A963F7G1-F1
#
_entry.id   AF-A0A963F7G1-F1
#
_cell.length_a   1.000
_cell.length_b   1.000
_cell.length_c   1.000
_cell.angle_alpha   90.00
_cell.angle_beta   90.00
_cell.angle_gamma   90.00
#
_symmetry.space_group_name_H-M   'P 1'
#
loop_
_entity.id
_entity.type
_entity.pdbx_description
1 polymer ?
#
loop_
_entity_poly.entity_id
_entity_poly.type
_entity_poly.pdbx_seq_one_letter_code
_entity_poly.pdbx_strand_id
1 'polypeptide(L)'
;TRTPLVSGAAIRTEGQISVFSGRPGDPCYRCLYGAGGEMDETCSQNGVLAPLVGIIGSMQAIEAIKVLTGAGNPLIGRLMLLDALHMEWRTVKLKADPKCPVCSGRGAA
;
A
#
# COMPACT_ATOMS: atom_id res chain seq x y z
N THR A 1 4.32 -11.40 12.66
CA THR A 1 4.44 -12.46 11.64
C THR A 1 5.25 -11.93 10.45
N ARG A 2 5.78 -12.80 9.58
CA ARG A 2 6.40 -12.43 8.27
C ARG A 2 5.39 -12.57 7.12
N THR A 3 4.11 -12.35 7.42
CA THR A 3 3.02 -12.47 6.45
C THR A 3 2.96 -11.21 5.59
N PRO A 4 2.96 -11.32 4.25
CA PRO A 4 2.77 -10.15 3.38
C PRO A 4 1.44 -9.45 3.63
N LEU A 5 1.43 -8.13 3.50
CA LEU A 5 0.24 -7.29 3.58
C LEU A 5 0.00 -6.63 2.22
N VAL A 6 -1.14 -6.89 1.61
CA VAL A 6 -1.63 -6.13 0.45
C VAL A 6 -2.56 -5.04 0.95
N SER A 7 -2.13 -3.79 0.88
CA SER A 7 -2.85 -2.64 1.42
C SER A 7 -3.40 -1.79 0.29
N GLY A 8 -4.72 -1.60 0.28
CA GLY A 8 -5.43 -0.66 -0.55
C GLY A 8 -6.18 0.35 0.30
N ALA A 9 -6.32 1.57 -0.18
CA ALA A 9 -7.13 2.62 0.44
C ALA A 9 -7.73 3.52 -0.64
N ALA A 10 -8.85 4.15 -0.33
CA ALA A 10 -9.50 5.11 -1.22
C ALA A 10 -10.27 6.15 -0.41
N ILE A 11 -10.27 7.40 -0.88
CA ILE A 11 -11.02 8.52 -0.31
C ILE A 11 -11.38 9.49 -1.42
N ARG A 12 -12.57 10.13 -1.35
CA ARG A 12 -13.09 10.97 -2.45
C ARG A 12 -13.03 10.22 -3.79
N THR A 13 -12.15 10.65 -4.70
CA THR A 13 -11.92 10.09 -6.04
C THR A 13 -10.49 9.60 -6.22
N GLU A 14 -9.74 9.42 -5.13
CA GLU A 14 -8.35 8.97 -5.14
C GLU A 14 -8.21 7.60 -4.49
N GLY A 15 -7.44 6.73 -5.15
CA GLY A 15 -7.16 5.38 -4.68
C GLY A 15 -5.67 5.12 -4.59
N GLN A 16 -5.27 4.20 -3.74
CA GLN A 16 -3.89 3.77 -3.63
C GLN A 16 -3.77 2.29 -3.28
N ILE A 17 -2.66 1.69 -3.72
CA ILE A 17 -2.34 0.30 -3.44
C ILE A 17 -0.83 0.07 -3.34
N SER A 18 -0.44 -0.75 -2.37
CA SER A 18 0.95 -1.21 -2.18
C SER A 18 0.98 -2.61 -1.58
N VAL A 19 2.11 -3.30 -1.72
CA VAL A 19 2.38 -4.58 -1.06
C VAL A 19 3.56 -4.42 -0.11
N PHE A 20 3.37 -4.82 1.14
CA PHE A 20 4.42 -4.88 2.15
C PHE A 20 4.77 -6.34 2.40
N SER A 21 5.96 -6.77 1.99
CA SER A 21 6.35 -8.18 2.02
C SER A 21 6.53 -8.74 3.44
N GLY A 22 6.79 -7.87 4.42
CA GLY A 22 7.18 -8.26 5.78
C GLY A 22 8.60 -8.81 5.90
N ARG A 23 9.36 -8.83 4.79
CA ARG A 23 10.76 -9.27 4.76
C ARG A 23 11.69 -8.18 5.31
N PRO A 24 12.82 -8.56 5.94
CA PRO A 24 13.84 -7.60 6.35
C PRO A 24 14.36 -6.79 5.16
N GLY A 25 14.60 -5.49 5.37
CA GLY A 25 15.11 -4.58 4.33
C GLY A 25 14.05 -4.00 3.39
N ASP A 26 12.87 -4.60 3.30
CA ASP A 26 11.75 -4.03 2.54
C ASP A 26 11.02 -2.94 3.36
N PRO A 27 10.49 -1.88 2.71
CA PRO A 27 9.68 -0.89 3.41
C PRO A 27 8.41 -1.52 3.97
N CYS A 28 7.98 -1.06 5.14
CA CYS A 28 6.73 -1.45 5.76
C CYS A 28 5.72 -0.29 5.75
N TYR A 29 4.48 -0.57 6.14
CA TYR A 29 3.41 0.43 6.24
C TYR A 29 3.83 1.65 7.09
N ARG A 30 4.58 1.44 8.17
CA ARG A 30 5.11 2.50 9.03
C ARG A 30 6.13 3.40 8.33
N CYS A 31 6.93 2.87 7.39
CA CYS A 31 7.85 3.68 6.58
C CYS A 31 7.09 4.66 5.68
N LEU A 32 5.87 4.29 5.25
CA LEU A 32 5.05 5.13 4.38
C LEU A 32 4.35 6.25 5.17
N TYR A 33 3.69 5.91 6.29
CA TYR A 33 2.83 6.87 7.02
C TYR A 33 3.42 7.45 8.30
N GLY A 34 4.57 6.95 8.77
CA GLY A 34 5.20 7.44 9.99
C GLY A 34 4.34 7.26 11.25
N ALA A 35 4.59 8.11 12.26
CA ALA A 35 3.98 8.00 13.58
C ALA A 35 2.64 8.70 13.77
N GLY A 36 2.41 9.78 13.03
CA GLY A 36 1.25 10.64 13.17
C GLY A 36 0.35 10.59 11.94
N GLY A 37 0.13 9.41 11.36
CA GLY A 37 -0.82 9.22 10.27
C GLY A 37 -2.27 9.32 10.76
N GLU A 38 -2.64 10.43 11.39
CA GLU A 38 -4.05 10.80 11.50
C GLU A 38 -4.45 11.35 10.14
N MET A 39 -5.22 10.56 9.38
CA MET A 39 -6.01 11.14 8.31
C MET A 39 -7.16 11.85 9.01
N ASP A 40 -7.05 13.18 9.14
CA ASP A 40 -8.17 14.05 9.54
C ASP A 40 -9.40 13.87 8.63
N GLU A 41 -9.19 13.22 7.47
CA GLU A 41 -10.22 12.92 6.50
C GLU A 41 -10.71 11.47 6.64
N THR A 42 -11.88 11.27 7.24
CA THR A 42 -12.55 9.97 7.26
C THR A 42 -13.47 9.79 6.05
N CYS A 43 -13.63 8.55 5.55
CA CYS A 43 -14.56 8.26 4.45
C CYS A 43 -16.02 8.59 4.80
N SER A 44 -16.39 8.52 6.08
CA SER A 44 -17.73 8.88 6.55
C SER A 44 -18.02 10.37 6.51
N GLN A 45 -16.99 11.22 6.60
CA GLN A 45 -17.12 12.68 6.50
C GLN A 45 -16.93 13.19 5.06
N ASN A 46 -15.98 12.63 4.31
CA ASN A 46 -15.59 13.14 2.99
C ASN A 46 -16.20 12.38 1.80
N GLY A 47 -16.82 11.23 2.06
CA GLY A 47 -17.32 10.34 1.04
C GLY A 47 -16.21 9.59 0.28
N VAL A 48 -16.63 8.56 -0.46
CA VAL A 48 -15.76 7.79 -1.34
C VAL A 48 -16.56 7.28 -2.54
N LEU A 49 -15.99 7.41 -3.73
CA LEU A 49 -16.59 6.91 -4.96
C LEU A 49 -16.65 5.37 -4.95
N ALA A 50 -17.84 4.79 -4.86
CA ALA A 50 -17.98 3.34 -4.69
C ALA A 50 -17.29 2.49 -5.78
N PRO A 51 -17.37 2.82 -7.09
CA PRO A 51 -16.64 2.09 -8.13
C PRO A 51 -15.11 2.10 -7.95
N LEU A 52 -14.55 3.19 -7.43
CA LEU A 52 -13.12 3.30 -7.16
C LEU A 52 -12.67 2.29 -6.10
N VAL A 53 -13.47 2.09 -5.04
CA VAL A 53 -13.20 1.05 -4.04
C VAL A 53 -13.21 -0.34 -4.68
N GLY A 54 -14.11 -0.59 -5.63
CA GLY A 54 -14.14 -1.82 -6.41
C GLY A 54 -12.88 -2.05 -7.26
N ILE A 55 -12.36 -1.00 -7.90
CA ILE A 55 -11.08 -1.04 -8.63
C ILE A 55 -9.94 -1.40 -7.67
N ILE A 56 -9.78 -0.66 -6.58
CA ILE A 56 -8.68 -0.88 -5.62
C ILE A 56 -8.78 -2.27 -4.98
N GLY A 57 -9.96 -2.73 -4.59
CA GLY A 57 -10.18 -4.07 -4.04
C GLY A 57 -9.83 -5.19 -5.04
N SER A 58 -10.21 -5.04 -6.30
CA SER A 58 -9.86 -6.00 -7.37
C SER A 58 -8.34 -6.07 -7.57
N MET A 59 -7.67 -4.92 -7.48
CA MET A 59 -6.21 -4.87 -7.58
C MET A 59 -5.52 -5.48 -6.36
N GLN A 60 -6.08 -5.30 -5.16
CA GLN A 60 -5.60 -6.02 -3.97
C GLN A 60 -5.68 -7.54 -4.17
N ALA A 61 -6.77 -8.04 -4.77
CA ALA A 61 -6.90 -9.46 -5.09
C ALA A 61 -5.82 -9.93 -6.08
N ILE A 62 -5.56 -9.16 -7.15
CA ILE A 62 -4.50 -9.47 -8.13
C ILE A 62 -3.11 -9.46 -7.48
N GLU A 63 -2.80 -8.46 -6.64
CA GLU A 63 -1.53 -8.43 -5.91
C GLU A 63 -1.37 -9.62 -4.97
N ALA A 64 -2.44 -10.03 -4.27
CA ALA A 64 -2.43 -11.21 -3.42
C ALA A 64 -2.13 -12.48 -4.24
N ILE A 65 -2.76 -12.65 -5.40
CA ILE A 65 -2.49 -13.77 -6.32
C ILE A 65 -1.02 -13.77 -6.75
N LYS A 66 -0.48 -12.61 -7.16
CA LYS A 66 0.94 -12.50 -7.54
C LYS A 66 1.89 -12.87 -6.40
N VAL A 67 1.59 -12.42 -5.19
CA VAL A 67 2.39 -12.75 -3.99
C VAL A 67 2.36 -14.25 -3.69
N LEU A 68 1.18 -14.88 -3.74
CA LEU A 68 1.01 -16.30 -3.42
C LEU A 68 1.63 -17.23 -4.48
N THR A 69 1.56 -16.84 -5.75
CA THR A 69 2.04 -17.65 -6.87
C THR A 69 3.48 -17.36 -7.27
N GLY A 70 4.06 -16.25 -6.80
CA GLY A 70 5.34 -15.74 -7.30
C GLY A 70 5.28 -15.19 -8.73
N ALA A 71 4.09 -14.97 -9.28
CA ALA A 71 3.92 -14.50 -10.65
C ALA A 71 4.18 -12.99 -10.80
N GLY A 72 4.88 -12.62 -11.88
CA GLY A 72 5.13 -11.23 -12.24
C GLY A 72 5.86 -10.44 -11.15
N ASN A 73 5.57 -9.14 -11.07
CA ASN A 73 6.22 -8.22 -10.13
C ASN A 73 5.17 -7.59 -9.20
N PRO A 74 5.01 -8.10 -7.96
CA PRO A 74 4.18 -7.46 -6.94
C PRO A 74 4.59 -6.01 -6.66
N LEU A 75 3.70 -5.20 -6.11
CA LEU A 75 3.95 -3.79 -5.75
C LEU A 75 4.84 -3.61 -4.50
N ILE A 76 5.71 -4.57 -4.21
CA ILE A 76 6.68 -4.45 -3.12
C ILE A 76 7.61 -3.27 -3.42
N GLY A 77 7.79 -2.38 -2.43
CA GLY A 77 8.62 -1.18 -2.56
C GLY A 77 8.03 -0.09 -3.46
N ARG A 78 6.74 -0.17 -3.81
CA ARG A 78 6.07 0.79 -4.69
C ARG A 78 4.69 1.14 -4.14
N LEU A 79 4.36 2.43 -4.16
CA LEU A 79 3.01 2.93 -3.94
C LEU A 79 2.43 3.33 -5.29
N MET A 80 1.32 2.72 -5.67
CA MET A 80 0.61 3.09 -6.89
C MET A 80 -0.66 3.85 -6.52
N LEU A 81 -0.86 4.99 -7.19
CA LEU A 81 -1.92 5.96 -6.95
C LEU A 81 -2.80 6.05 -8.20
N LEU A 82 -4.11 6.10 -7.98
CA LEU A 82 -5.13 6.35 -8.99
C LEU A 82 -5.82 7.68 -8.73
N ASP A 83 -5.75 8.59 -9.69
CA ASP A 83 -6.71 9.67 -9.83
C ASP A 83 -7.86 9.16 -10.70
N ALA A 84 -9.04 8.94 -10.10
CA ALA A 84 -10.19 8.40 -10.82
C ALA A 84 -10.93 9.43 -11.68
N LEU A 85 -10.72 10.74 -11.44
CA LEU A 85 -11.36 11.79 -12.26
C LEU A 85 -10.67 11.89 -13.62
N HIS A 86 -9.34 11.79 -13.62
CA HIS A 86 -8.52 11.86 -14.84
C HIS A 86 -8.12 10.48 -15.37
N MET A 87 -8.43 9.41 -14.63
CA MET A 87 -8.04 8.02 -14.92
C MET A 87 -6.52 7.86 -15.09
N GLU A 88 -5.75 8.55 -14.26
CA GLU A 88 -4.29 8.53 -14.30
C GLU A 88 -3.69 7.66 -13.20
N TRP A 89 -2.66 6.89 -13.59
CA TRP A 89 -1.88 6.07 -12.67
C TRP A 89 -0.50 6.68 -12.44
N ARG A 90 -0.14 6.86 -11.17
CA ARG A 90 1.18 7.33 -10.76
C ARG A 90 1.82 6.31 -9.83
N THR A 91 3.10 6.00 -10.03
CA THR A 91 3.85 5.09 -9.16
C THR A 91 4.98 5.83 -8.48
N VAL A 92 5.05 5.71 -7.17
CA VAL A 92 6.11 6.27 -6.32
C VAL A 92 6.94 5.12 -5.75
N LYS A 93 8.27 5.25 -5.79
CA LYS A 93 9.17 4.28 -5.14
C LYS A 93 9.16 4.53 -3.63
N LEU A 94 8.89 3.49 -2.86
CA LEU A 94 8.95 3.52 -1.41
C LEU A 94 10.29 2.96 -0.94
N LYS A 95 10.97 3.68 -0.05
CA LYS A 95 12.24 3.25 0.55
C LYS A 95 12.00 2.83 1.99
N ALA A 96 12.70 1.79 2.43
CA ALA A 96 12.75 1.45 3.84
C ALA A 96 13.47 2.58 4.59
N ASP A 97 12.88 3.05 5.69
CA ASP A 97 13.56 3.96 6.60
C ASP A 97 14.54 3.15 7.48
N PRO A 98 15.86 3.43 7.42
CA PRO A 98 16.86 2.74 8.24
C PRO A 98 16.64 2.86 9.75
N LYS A 99 15.82 3.82 10.19
CA LYS A 99 15.49 4.04 11.61
C LYS A 99 14.07 3.58 11.97
N CYS A 100 13.35 2.93 11.06
CA CYS A 100 11.97 2.51 11.29
C CYS A 100 11.86 1.46 12.41
N PRO A 101 11.19 1.73 13.55
CA PRO A 101 11.14 0.80 14.68
C PRO A 101 10.44 -0.54 14.37
N VAL A 102 9.75 -0.65 13.22
CA VAL A 102 9.02 -1.85 12.81
C VAL A 102 9.84 -2.77 11.91
N CYS A 103 10.63 -2.20 10.98
CA CYS A 103 11.34 -2.98 9.96
C CYS A 103 12.88 -2.82 9.97
N SER A 104 13.44 -1.82 10.66
CA SER A 104 14.90 -1.59 10.68
C SER A 104 15.69 -2.60 11.53
N GLY A 105 15.04 -3.31 12.45
CA GLY A 105 15.67 -4.31 13.32
C GLY A 105 15.46 -5.77 12.89
N ARG A 106 14.89 -6.06 11.71
CA ARG A 106 14.58 -7.44 11.31
C ARG A 106 15.75 -8.18 10.63
N GLY A 107 16.98 -7.68 10.74
CA GLY A 107 18.17 -8.47 10.41
C GLY A 107 18.53 -9.38 11.59
N ALA A 108 18.71 -10.68 11.33
CA ALA A 108 18.97 -11.78 12.28
C ALA A 108 17.75 -12.40 12.97
N ALA A 109 17.09 -13.31 12.24
CA ALA A 109 16.66 -14.63 12.73
C ALA A 109 16.47 -15.54 11.51
#